data_AF-A0A068RVU2-F1
#
_entry.id   AF-A0A068RVU2-F1
#
_cell.length_a   1.000
_cell.length_b   1.000
_cell.length_c   1.000
_cell.angle_alpha   90.00
_cell.angle_beta   90.00
_cell.angle_gamma   90.00
#
_symmetry.space_group_name_H-M   'P 1'
#
loop_
_entity.id
_entity.type
_entity.pdbx_description
1 polymer ?
#
loop_
_entity_poly.entity_id
_entity_poly.type
_entity_poly.pdbx_seq_one_letter_code
_entity_poly.pdbx_strand_id
1 'polypeptide(L)'
;MKFLGISIYAAALLAYTQGLPGNRWHHHKDRYEEDVEEIHYQVVTETPPPINETITEVPTSGVALVADDGESCPAIGDSLLGEEIRHFTGIFFGDFTTGGTGQDILGPLAVGGNFHAPNYIVNANHDINCAADETSSFGSVGLVVGGDSTTSNTHLRGDNLIAGNGDAGQYDQQLAGCRVYTDEGTGHFDFPQSIQEANDLSQQLASLPANRVLDPGGVVTALAGGDNGGIHVFQLNTCGTVYCGSSTPDEIFFGNGNWNGPSGDVPAYTDTVIFNVPVTTGSTITLSSNAPTFGFNNCKTVYNFYPVDENGDFYPDGDFTIERKTGSQFEGLVLAPRAHIRDGNTGNFAGTVIGLDYNWLDQSAGVEIHDWAAAGCPNFNGCLPKGKVPTPTDSATEPTATNTDSVTEPTATNTDSVTEPTATNTDSVTEPTATNTEPSEPTGTLYIVAEEKEWGHYKGKGKGKKQGHKGSKDHKKHGWKEGHKHEDKKW
;
A
#
# COMPACT_ATOMS: atom_id res chain seq x y z
N MET A 1 -13.73 17.27 44.10
CA MET A 1 -14.87 17.60 43.21
C MET A 1 -14.99 16.45 42.23
N LYS A 2 -16.12 15.74 42.22
CA LYS A 2 -16.39 14.58 41.36
C LYS A 2 -17.18 15.06 40.14
N PHE A 3 -16.69 14.80 38.93
CA PHE A 3 -17.46 14.99 37.71
C PHE A 3 -18.12 13.66 37.33
N LEU A 4 -19.45 13.68 37.24
CA LEU A 4 -20.27 12.59 36.70
C LEU A 4 -20.21 12.63 35.18
N GLY A 5 -19.89 11.49 34.58
CA GLY A 5 -20.20 11.18 33.19
C GLY A 5 -21.56 10.51 33.07
N ILE A 6 -22.33 10.88 32.05
CA ILE A 6 -23.43 10.09 31.50
C ILE A 6 -23.46 10.39 29.99
N SER A 7 -23.05 9.42 29.17
CA SER A 7 -23.37 9.37 27.74
C SER A 7 -24.44 8.31 27.54
N ILE A 8 -25.59 8.72 27.00
CA ILE A 8 -26.73 7.84 26.68
C ILE A 8 -26.54 7.36 25.24
N TYR A 9 -26.33 6.07 25.05
CA TYR A 9 -26.57 5.39 23.78
C TYR A 9 -28.05 5.04 23.68
N ALA A 10 -28.72 5.46 22.59
CA ALA A 10 -30.05 4.99 22.24
C ALA A 10 -30.01 4.31 20.88
N ALA A 11 -30.40 3.04 20.89
CA ALA A 11 -30.52 2.13 19.77
C ALA A 11 -31.67 2.50 18.83
N ALA A 12 -31.50 2.23 17.53
CA ALA A 12 -32.59 2.22 16.55
C ALA A 12 -32.36 1.11 15.53
N LEU A 13 -33.05 -0.02 15.68
CA LEU A 13 -33.44 -0.93 14.57
C LEU A 13 -34.32 -2.05 15.12
N LEU A 14 -35.63 -1.82 15.13
CA LEU A 14 -36.66 -2.86 15.14
C LEU A 14 -37.99 -2.22 14.75
N ALA A 15 -38.34 -2.30 13.46
CA ALA A 15 -39.74 -2.36 12.98
C ALA A 15 -39.76 -2.44 11.44
N TYR A 16 -40.01 -3.63 10.88
CA TYR A 16 -41.05 -3.75 9.86
C TYR A 16 -41.45 -5.22 9.65
N THR A 17 -42.69 -5.54 10.01
CA THR A 17 -43.42 -6.70 9.48
C THR A 17 -44.84 -6.25 9.14
N GLN A 18 -45.50 -7.06 8.29
CA GLN A 18 -46.87 -6.96 7.74
C GLN A 18 -46.90 -6.21 6.39
N GLY A 19 -47.28 -6.79 5.24
CA GLY A 19 -48.11 -7.95 4.94
C GLY A 19 -49.32 -7.49 4.10
N LEU A 20 -49.61 -8.17 2.97
CA LEU A 20 -50.86 -8.26 2.15
C LEU A 20 -50.54 -8.40 0.64
N PRO A 21 -51.46 -8.87 -0.23
CA PRO A 21 -51.97 -10.24 -0.36
C PRO A 21 -51.72 -10.82 -1.78
N GLY A 22 -51.91 -12.14 -1.92
CA GLY A 22 -51.49 -12.92 -3.08
C GLY A 22 -52.25 -12.70 -4.39
N ASN A 23 -51.50 -12.85 -5.48
CA ASN A 23 -52.01 -13.07 -6.84
C ASN A 23 -51.54 -14.42 -7.37
N ARG A 24 -52.52 -15.21 -7.85
CA ARG A 24 -52.32 -16.46 -8.59
C ARG A 24 -51.63 -16.17 -9.91
N TRP A 25 -50.53 -16.84 -10.18
CA TRP A 25 -49.93 -16.92 -11.51
C TRP A 25 -50.15 -18.31 -12.08
N HIS A 26 -50.74 -18.33 -13.28
CA HIS A 26 -50.91 -19.53 -14.09
C HIS A 26 -49.56 -19.92 -14.70
N HIS A 27 -49.12 -21.16 -14.45
CA HIS A 27 -47.97 -21.75 -15.13
C HIS A 27 -48.33 -22.04 -16.60
N HIS A 28 -47.77 -21.26 -17.52
CA HIS A 28 -47.57 -21.68 -18.90
C HIS A 28 -46.28 -22.50 -18.98
N LYS A 29 -46.37 -23.66 -19.63
CA LYS A 29 -45.29 -24.64 -19.76
C LYS A 29 -44.73 -24.51 -21.17
N ASP A 30 -43.82 -23.56 -21.37
CA ASP A 30 -43.11 -23.40 -22.63
C ASP A 30 -41.82 -24.23 -22.60
N ARG A 31 -41.67 -25.05 -23.65
CA ARG A 31 -40.50 -25.87 -23.92
C ARG A 31 -39.40 -24.97 -24.47
N TYR A 32 -38.27 -24.90 -23.77
CA TYR A 32 -37.02 -24.41 -24.35
C TYR A 32 -36.33 -25.60 -25.03
N GLU A 33 -36.11 -25.49 -26.34
CA GLU A 33 -35.12 -26.29 -27.05
C GLU A 33 -33.74 -25.70 -26.70
N GLU A 34 -32.85 -26.57 -26.25
CA GLU A 34 -31.48 -26.23 -25.87
C GLU A 34 -30.62 -26.40 -27.12
N ASP A 35 -30.26 -25.29 -27.77
CA ASP A 35 -29.33 -25.30 -28.89
C ASP A 35 -27.92 -25.59 -28.36
N VAL A 36 -27.45 -26.83 -28.58
CA VAL A 36 -26.08 -27.25 -28.25
C VAL A 36 -25.15 -26.77 -29.38
N GLU A 37 -24.35 -25.74 -29.11
CA GLU A 37 -23.23 -25.36 -29.98
C GLU A 37 -22.03 -26.27 -29.72
N GLU A 38 -21.62 -27.02 -30.75
CA GLU A 38 -20.43 -27.87 -30.74
C GLU A 38 -19.20 -27.03 -31.13
N ILE A 39 -18.33 -26.74 -30.14
CA ILE A 39 -17.12 -25.95 -30.36
C ILE A 39 -15.98 -26.87 -30.82
N HIS A 40 -15.50 -26.66 -32.05
CA HIS A 40 -14.30 -27.32 -32.56
C HIS A 40 -13.06 -26.48 -32.24
N TYR A 41 -12.06 -27.07 -31.59
CA TYR A 41 -10.74 -26.46 -31.37
C TYR A 41 -9.68 -27.14 -32.23
N GLN A 42 -8.80 -26.32 -32.82
CA GLN A 42 -7.54 -26.76 -33.41
C GLN A 42 -6.38 -26.30 -32.53
N VAL A 43 -5.51 -27.23 -32.16
CA VAL A 43 -4.27 -26.94 -31.43
C VAL A 43 -3.20 -26.59 -32.45
N VAL A 44 -2.71 -25.35 -32.41
CA VAL A 44 -1.56 -24.90 -33.19
C VAL A 44 -0.40 -24.71 -32.23
N THR A 45 0.63 -25.55 -32.34
CA THR A 45 1.89 -25.39 -31.63
C THR A 45 2.85 -24.59 -32.51
N GLU A 46 3.10 -23.33 -32.16
CA GLU A 46 4.17 -22.56 -32.78
C GLU A 46 5.48 -22.75 -32.02
N THR A 47 6.55 -23.05 -32.77
CA THR A 47 7.91 -23.14 -32.23
C THR A 47 8.45 -21.72 -32.04
N PRO A 48 8.87 -21.32 -30.83
CA PRO A 48 9.39 -19.96 -30.61
C PRO A 48 10.71 -19.77 -31.39
N PRO A 49 10.93 -18.57 -31.99
CA PRO A 49 12.16 -18.27 -32.69
C PRO A 49 13.35 -18.16 -31.71
N PRO A 50 14.58 -18.45 -32.18
CA PRO A 50 15.77 -18.40 -31.33
C PRO A 50 16.05 -16.96 -30.89
N ILE A 51 16.05 -16.75 -29.57
CA ILE A 51 16.41 -15.50 -28.92
C ILE A 51 17.93 -15.41 -28.91
N ASN A 52 18.48 -14.41 -29.59
CA ASN A 52 19.90 -14.14 -29.65
C ASN A 52 20.17 -12.88 -28.82
N GLU A 53 20.15 -13.00 -27.50
CA GLU A 53 20.40 -11.90 -26.58
C GLU A 53 21.91 -11.69 -26.40
N THR A 54 22.37 -10.55 -26.90
CA THR A 54 23.66 -9.97 -26.49
C THR A 54 23.39 -9.19 -25.22
N ILE A 55 23.76 -9.76 -24.07
CA ILE A 55 23.68 -9.10 -22.76
C ILE A 55 24.55 -7.84 -22.83
N THR A 56 23.90 -6.68 -22.85
CA THR A 56 24.55 -5.39 -22.65
C THR A 56 24.39 -5.08 -21.17
N GLU A 57 25.50 -4.95 -20.45
CA GLU A 57 25.51 -4.66 -19.02
C GLU A 57 24.67 -3.41 -18.71
N VAL A 58 23.69 -3.59 -17.82
CA VAL A 58 22.88 -2.51 -17.25
C VAL A 58 23.79 -1.67 -16.35
N PRO A 59 23.80 -0.33 -16.47
CA PRO A 59 24.56 0.51 -15.55
C PRO A 59 23.94 0.38 -14.15
N THR A 60 24.71 -0.18 -13.23
CA THR A 60 24.41 -0.20 -11.80
C THR A 60 24.51 1.23 -11.26
N SER A 61 23.38 1.95 -11.27
CA SER A 61 23.19 3.15 -10.45
C SER A 61 22.97 2.71 -9.00
N GLY A 62 24.00 2.15 -8.38
CA GLY A 62 24.03 1.96 -6.94
C GLY A 62 24.07 3.32 -6.29
N VAL A 63 23.10 3.60 -5.41
CA VAL A 63 23.11 4.75 -4.50
C VAL A 63 24.45 4.74 -3.77
N ALA A 64 25.38 5.61 -4.21
CA ALA A 64 26.72 5.67 -3.66
C ALA A 64 26.62 6.17 -2.21
N LEU A 65 27.08 5.34 -1.27
CA LEU A 65 27.17 5.67 0.14
C LEU A 65 28.20 6.77 0.34
N VAL A 66 27.76 8.04 0.32
CA VAL A 66 28.61 9.20 0.62
C VAL A 66 28.91 9.24 2.12
N ALA A 67 30.21 9.25 2.42
CA ALA A 67 30.78 9.24 3.76
C ALA A 67 30.66 10.60 4.46
N ASP A 68 30.10 10.54 5.67
CA ASP A 68 30.42 11.26 6.92
C ASP A 68 30.92 12.72 6.87
N ASP A 69 29.98 13.64 7.04
CA ASP A 69 30.16 14.95 7.65
C ASP A 69 28.92 15.28 8.49
N GLY A 70 29.15 15.42 9.79
CA GLY A 70 28.14 15.47 10.86
C GLY A 70 27.02 16.50 10.64
N GLU A 71 25.85 16.15 11.18
CA GLU A 71 24.57 16.90 11.19
C GLU A 71 23.79 17.03 9.88
N SER A 72 24.21 16.40 8.77
CA SER A 72 23.33 16.26 7.61
C SER A 72 22.55 14.94 7.67
N CYS A 73 21.33 14.95 7.17
CA CYS A 73 20.33 13.92 7.34
C CYS A 73 20.13 13.14 6.02
N PRO A 74 20.79 11.99 5.78
CA PRO A 74 20.90 11.53 4.40
C PRO A 74 20.69 10.02 4.22
N ALA A 75 19.62 9.42 4.74
CA ALA A 75 19.18 8.13 4.16
C ALA A 75 18.40 8.36 2.85
N ILE A 76 17.77 9.53 2.70
CA ILE A 76 17.07 9.95 1.48
C ILE A 76 17.43 11.42 1.21
N GLY A 77 18.67 11.66 0.77
CA GLY A 77 19.22 13.01 0.58
C GLY A 77 18.52 13.79 -0.54
N ASP A 78 19.31 14.28 -1.49
CA ASP A 78 18.83 14.85 -2.76
C ASP A 78 18.42 13.74 -3.75
N SER A 79 17.97 12.57 -3.26
CA SER A 79 17.38 11.55 -4.13
C SER A 79 15.95 11.93 -4.49
N LEU A 80 15.44 11.38 -5.59
CA LEU A 80 14.09 11.67 -6.06
C LEU A 80 13.06 11.30 -4.99
N LEU A 81 13.14 10.09 -4.42
CA LEU A 81 12.24 9.67 -3.34
C LEU A 81 12.32 10.58 -2.10
N GLY A 82 13.47 11.15 -1.83
CA GLY A 82 13.67 12.08 -0.71
C GLY A 82 12.89 13.37 -0.92
N GLU A 83 12.94 13.91 -2.12
CA GLU A 83 12.12 15.06 -2.52
C GLU A 83 10.64 14.73 -2.46
N GLU A 84 10.26 13.53 -2.91
CA GLU A 84 8.86 13.08 -2.90
C GLU A 84 8.31 12.93 -1.48
N ILE A 85 9.03 12.29 -0.56
CA ILE A 85 8.60 12.12 0.84
C ILE A 85 8.46 13.47 1.56
N ARG A 86 9.23 14.48 1.16
CA ARG A 86 9.13 15.84 1.71
C ARG A 86 7.92 16.59 1.17
N HIS A 87 7.47 16.26 -0.02
CA HIS A 87 6.43 17.01 -0.72
C HIS A 87 5.06 16.36 -0.64
N PHE A 88 4.97 15.05 -0.86
CA PHE A 88 3.72 14.32 -0.96
C PHE A 88 3.28 13.75 0.38
N THR A 89 1.97 13.89 0.66
CA THR A 89 1.30 13.22 1.78
C THR A 89 0.94 11.77 1.43
N GLY A 90 0.64 11.49 0.16
CA GLY A 90 0.38 10.15 -0.33
C GLY A 90 1.16 9.86 -1.62
N ILE A 91 1.82 8.71 -1.67
CA ILE A 91 2.48 8.17 -2.86
C ILE A 91 1.99 6.74 -3.06
N PHE A 92 1.27 6.50 -4.15
CA PHE A 92 0.72 5.18 -4.47
C PHE A 92 1.15 4.80 -5.88
N PHE A 93 1.84 3.67 -6.03
CA PHE A 93 2.45 3.29 -7.31
C PHE A 93 1.45 2.68 -8.32
N GLY A 94 0.29 2.25 -7.83
CA GLY A 94 -0.85 1.72 -8.56
C GLY A 94 -2.07 2.64 -8.40
N ASP A 95 -3.25 2.06 -8.24
CA ASP A 95 -4.51 2.80 -8.28
C ASP A 95 -4.82 3.56 -6.97
N PHE A 96 -5.58 4.64 -7.09
CA PHE A 96 -6.14 5.37 -5.96
C PHE A 96 -7.65 5.50 -6.13
N THR A 97 -8.40 4.85 -5.24
CA THR A 97 -9.86 4.77 -5.32
C THR A 97 -10.54 5.22 -4.02
N THR A 98 -11.49 6.15 -4.12
CA THR A 98 -12.40 6.54 -3.02
C THR A 98 -13.84 6.61 -3.53
N GLY A 99 -14.82 6.51 -2.63
CA GLY A 99 -16.24 6.46 -3.04
C GLY A 99 -16.98 7.80 -2.98
N GLY A 100 -16.25 8.89 -2.73
CA GLY A 100 -16.68 10.25 -3.01
C GLY A 100 -17.72 10.88 -2.10
N THR A 101 -17.45 10.81 -0.80
CA THR A 101 -18.29 11.36 0.26
C THR A 101 -17.89 12.76 0.74
N GLY A 102 -17.04 13.49 -0.02
CA GLY A 102 -16.59 14.82 0.37
C GLY A 102 -15.36 14.83 1.29
N GLN A 103 -14.55 13.78 1.27
CA GLN A 103 -13.30 13.71 2.04
C GLN A 103 -12.14 14.36 1.27
N ASP A 104 -10.97 14.46 1.90
CA ASP A 104 -9.80 15.08 1.30
C ASP A 104 -8.48 14.38 1.64
N ILE A 105 -7.43 14.80 0.95
CA ILE A 105 -6.04 14.62 1.38
C ILE A 105 -5.47 16.01 1.62
N LEU A 106 -4.91 16.22 2.81
CA LEU A 106 -4.51 17.55 3.26
C LEU A 106 -3.30 18.10 2.48
N GLY A 107 -2.42 17.22 2.00
CA GLY A 107 -1.28 17.60 1.17
C GLY A 107 -1.29 17.00 -0.24
N PRO A 108 -0.18 17.17 -0.99
CA PRO A 108 -0.05 16.67 -2.36
C PRO A 108 -0.15 15.14 -2.47
N LEU A 109 -0.59 14.67 -3.63
CA LEU A 109 -0.83 13.25 -3.92
C LEU A 109 -0.13 12.80 -5.23
N ALA A 110 0.52 11.64 -5.21
CA ALA A 110 1.04 10.97 -6.41
C ALA A 110 0.42 9.57 -6.58
N VAL A 111 -0.06 9.27 -7.78
CA VAL A 111 -0.76 8.02 -8.15
C VAL A 111 -0.19 7.48 -9.45
N GLY A 112 0.49 6.34 -9.43
CA GLY A 112 1.12 5.77 -10.62
C GLY A 112 0.14 5.11 -11.59
N GLY A 113 -0.95 4.55 -11.04
CA GLY A 113 -2.05 3.94 -11.79
C GLY A 113 -3.23 4.89 -12.02
N ASN A 114 -4.43 4.34 -11.98
CA ASN A 114 -5.66 5.06 -12.23
C ASN A 114 -6.12 5.85 -10.99
N PHE A 115 -6.65 7.04 -11.23
CA PHE A 115 -7.22 7.90 -10.20
C PHE A 115 -8.75 7.94 -10.27
N HIS A 116 -9.40 7.55 -9.19
CA HIS A 116 -10.86 7.62 -9.01
C HIS A 116 -11.20 8.20 -7.63
N ALA A 117 -11.51 9.50 -7.56
CA ALA A 117 -11.87 10.14 -6.30
C ALA A 117 -12.93 11.24 -6.51
N PRO A 118 -14.18 10.87 -6.83
CA PRO A 118 -15.25 11.85 -7.02
C PRO A 118 -15.50 12.65 -5.74
N ASN A 119 -15.91 13.92 -5.82
CA ASN A 119 -16.16 14.77 -4.64
C ASN A 119 -15.01 14.77 -3.63
N TYR A 120 -13.77 14.79 -4.09
CA TYR A 120 -12.58 14.70 -3.25
C TYR A 120 -11.77 16.00 -3.37
N ILE A 121 -11.09 16.41 -2.30
CA ILE A 121 -10.17 17.56 -2.37
C ILE A 121 -8.75 17.02 -2.28
N VAL A 122 -7.93 17.33 -3.27
CA VAL A 122 -6.50 17.04 -3.24
C VAL A 122 -5.75 18.29 -2.81
N ASN A 123 -4.84 18.09 -1.86
CA ASN A 123 -3.99 19.12 -1.31
C ASN A 123 -4.78 20.23 -0.59
N ALA A 124 -5.68 19.83 0.31
CA ALA A 124 -6.65 20.72 0.93
C ALA A 124 -6.02 21.82 1.81
N ASN A 125 -4.84 21.62 2.39
CA ASN A 125 -4.23 22.52 3.38
C ASN A 125 -2.79 22.94 3.10
N HIS A 126 -2.06 22.34 2.15
CA HIS A 126 -0.69 22.74 1.87
C HIS A 126 -0.60 24.01 1.02
N ASP A 127 0.39 24.85 1.34
CA ASP A 127 0.74 25.99 0.51
C ASP A 127 1.56 25.51 -0.70
N ILE A 128 1.24 26.05 -1.88
CA ILE A 128 1.92 25.72 -3.13
C ILE A 128 2.31 26.99 -3.86
N ASN A 129 3.48 26.96 -4.50
CA ASN A 129 3.93 28.03 -5.38
C ASN A 129 3.64 27.66 -6.84
N CYS A 130 2.49 28.09 -7.38
CA CYS A 130 2.11 27.89 -8.80
C CYS A 130 3.07 28.54 -9.82
N ALA A 131 4.11 29.25 -9.38
CA ALA A 131 5.14 29.81 -10.26
C ALA A 131 6.44 29.00 -10.25
N ALA A 132 6.53 27.94 -9.43
CA ALA A 132 7.63 26.98 -9.51
C ALA A 132 7.48 26.14 -10.79
N ASP A 133 8.61 25.65 -11.30
CA ASP A 133 8.66 24.80 -12.48
C ASP A 133 8.44 23.34 -12.07
N GLU A 134 7.32 22.77 -12.52
CA GLU A 134 6.88 21.40 -12.27
C GLU A 134 7.75 20.34 -12.96
N THR A 135 8.55 20.76 -13.95
CA THR A 135 9.43 19.85 -14.69
C THR A 135 10.79 19.65 -14.02
N SER A 136 11.11 20.48 -13.03
CA SER A 136 12.39 20.44 -12.31
C SER A 136 12.26 20.42 -10.78
N SER A 137 11.03 20.52 -10.26
CA SER A 137 10.75 20.46 -8.81
C SER A 137 9.29 20.12 -8.54
N PHE A 138 8.98 19.68 -7.33
CA PHE A 138 7.60 19.51 -6.89
C PHE A 138 6.93 20.77 -6.33
N GLY A 139 7.63 21.92 -6.28
CA GLY A 139 7.17 23.09 -5.53
C GLY A 139 5.83 23.70 -5.96
N SER A 140 5.38 23.41 -7.20
CA SER A 140 4.06 23.78 -7.71
C SER A 140 3.04 22.64 -7.67
N VAL A 141 3.45 21.39 -7.45
CA VAL A 141 2.65 20.19 -7.76
C VAL A 141 1.68 19.84 -6.63
N GLY A 142 0.39 19.71 -6.95
CA GLY A 142 -0.65 19.22 -6.04
C GLY A 142 -1.06 17.77 -6.29
N LEU A 143 -1.06 17.33 -7.56
CA LEU A 143 -1.47 15.98 -7.96
C LEU A 143 -0.60 15.48 -9.13
N VAL A 144 -0.17 14.22 -9.07
CA VAL A 144 0.41 13.48 -10.20
C VAL A 144 -0.38 12.20 -10.42
N VAL A 145 -0.79 11.93 -11.66
CA VAL A 145 -1.47 10.70 -12.07
C VAL A 145 -0.77 10.09 -13.29
N GLY A 146 -0.24 8.88 -13.17
CA GLY A 146 0.41 8.14 -14.25
C GLY A 146 -0.57 7.41 -15.19
N GLY A 147 -1.72 6.97 -14.67
CA GLY A 147 -2.77 6.29 -15.42
C GLY A 147 -3.95 7.17 -15.83
N ASP A 148 -5.10 6.54 -16.08
CA ASP A 148 -6.32 7.25 -16.44
C ASP A 148 -6.97 7.91 -15.21
N SER A 149 -7.69 9.01 -15.44
CA SER A 149 -8.52 9.63 -14.41
C SER A 149 -10.00 9.49 -14.71
N THR A 150 -10.75 9.01 -13.72
CA THR A 150 -12.21 8.89 -13.79
C THR A 150 -12.81 9.55 -12.57
N THR A 151 -12.94 10.87 -12.60
CA THR A 151 -13.45 11.60 -11.44
C THR A 151 -14.49 12.66 -11.80
N SER A 152 -15.14 13.22 -10.78
CA SER A 152 -16.10 14.31 -10.93
C SER A 152 -16.16 15.15 -9.66
N ASN A 153 -16.25 16.47 -9.80
CA ASN A 153 -16.30 17.39 -8.67
C ASN A 153 -15.08 17.20 -7.73
N THR A 154 -13.92 16.91 -8.30
CA THR A 154 -12.66 16.82 -7.55
C THR A 154 -12.01 18.18 -7.54
N HIS A 155 -11.81 18.74 -6.36
CA HIS A 155 -11.16 20.03 -6.20
C HIS A 155 -9.65 19.82 -6.07
N LEU A 156 -8.88 20.54 -6.86
CA LEU A 156 -7.43 20.46 -6.85
C LEU A 156 -6.82 21.77 -6.39
N ARG A 157 -5.72 21.68 -5.64
CA ARG A 157 -4.89 22.82 -5.25
C ARG A 157 -3.45 22.52 -5.63
N GLY A 158 -2.88 23.30 -6.53
CA GLY A 158 -1.54 23.06 -7.10
C GLY A 158 -1.60 22.76 -8.58
N ASP A 159 -0.46 22.65 -9.24
CA ASP A 159 -0.30 22.09 -10.58
C ASP A 159 -0.57 20.60 -10.56
N ASN A 160 -1.28 20.12 -11.58
CA ASN A 160 -1.76 18.73 -11.60
C ASN A 160 -1.37 18.09 -12.92
N LEU A 161 -0.62 17.00 -12.85
CA LEU A 161 -0.06 16.33 -14.02
C LEU A 161 -0.77 15.00 -14.22
N ILE A 162 -1.54 14.88 -15.31
CA ILE A 162 -2.40 13.73 -15.60
C ILE A 162 -1.92 13.11 -16.91
N ALA A 163 -1.13 12.05 -16.82
CA ALA A 163 -0.46 11.44 -17.98
C ALA A 163 -1.39 10.57 -18.85
N GLY A 164 -2.41 9.91 -18.26
CA GLY A 164 -3.36 9.08 -19.00
C GLY A 164 -4.48 9.87 -19.69
N ASN A 165 -5.57 9.19 -20.04
CA ASN A 165 -6.70 9.76 -20.78
C ASN A 165 -7.64 10.65 -19.92
N GLY A 166 -7.09 11.38 -18.96
CA GLY A 166 -7.87 12.28 -18.11
C GLY A 166 -8.43 13.49 -18.87
N ASP A 167 -9.62 13.93 -18.48
CA ASP A 167 -10.21 15.18 -18.97
C ASP A 167 -10.01 16.26 -17.90
N ALA A 168 -9.32 17.35 -18.26
CA ALA A 168 -9.15 18.49 -17.37
C ALA A 168 -10.48 19.05 -16.83
N GLY A 169 -11.59 18.86 -17.57
CA GLY A 169 -12.94 19.24 -17.15
C GLY A 169 -13.51 18.42 -15.99
N GLN A 170 -12.88 17.30 -15.60
CA GLN A 170 -13.26 16.51 -14.43
C GLN A 170 -12.82 17.16 -13.10
N TYR A 171 -11.92 18.14 -13.18
CA TYR A 171 -11.27 18.76 -12.05
C TYR A 171 -11.64 20.24 -11.90
N ASP A 172 -11.76 20.67 -10.65
CA ASP A 172 -12.02 22.06 -10.30
C ASP A 172 -10.79 22.66 -9.62
N GLN A 173 -9.95 23.33 -10.41
CA GLN A 173 -8.74 24.02 -9.93
C GLN A 173 -9.12 25.21 -9.03
N GLN A 174 -8.72 25.14 -7.76
CA GLN A 174 -9.05 26.14 -6.75
C GLN A 174 -8.02 27.28 -6.64
N LEU A 175 -6.78 27.06 -7.08
CA LEU A 175 -5.70 28.04 -6.95
C LEU A 175 -5.43 28.77 -8.27
N ALA A 176 -5.53 30.10 -8.22
CA ALA A 176 -5.21 30.95 -9.36
C ALA A 176 -3.72 30.83 -9.74
N GLY A 177 -3.45 30.63 -11.02
CA GLY A 177 -2.09 30.48 -11.56
C GLY A 177 -1.67 29.02 -11.73
N CYS A 178 -2.22 28.11 -10.93
CA CYS A 178 -1.99 26.68 -11.09
C CYS A 178 -2.86 26.09 -12.22
N ARG A 179 -2.41 24.97 -12.80
CA ARG A 179 -3.00 24.37 -14.00
C ARG A 179 -3.24 22.87 -13.85
N VAL A 180 -4.02 22.33 -14.78
CA VAL A 180 -4.15 20.88 -14.99
C VAL A 180 -3.52 20.58 -16.35
N TYR A 181 -2.44 19.82 -16.33
CA TYR A 181 -1.67 19.38 -17.48
C TYR A 181 -2.11 17.97 -17.84
N THR A 182 -2.55 17.76 -19.09
CA THR A 182 -2.96 16.45 -19.60
C THR A 182 -2.08 15.95 -20.73
N ASP A 183 -1.04 16.72 -21.08
CA ASP A 183 -0.17 16.53 -22.24
C ASP A 183 1.33 16.50 -21.87
N GLU A 184 1.67 16.67 -20.59
CA GLU A 184 3.05 16.77 -20.08
C GLU A 184 3.49 15.54 -19.26
N GLY A 185 2.71 14.45 -19.30
CA GLY A 185 3.01 13.22 -18.57
C GLY A 185 2.99 13.43 -17.05
N THR A 186 4.02 12.95 -16.36
CA THR A 186 4.16 13.01 -14.89
C THR A 186 5.16 14.08 -14.42
N GLY A 187 5.67 14.92 -15.33
CA GLY A 187 6.62 16.00 -15.01
C GLY A 187 7.92 15.49 -14.39
N HIS A 188 8.34 16.09 -13.27
CA HIS A 188 9.51 15.66 -12.50
C HIS A 188 9.35 14.30 -11.80
N PHE A 189 8.12 13.79 -11.66
CA PHE A 189 7.86 12.52 -10.96
C PHE A 189 8.14 11.31 -11.88
N ASP A 190 9.00 10.38 -11.44
CA ASP A 190 9.37 9.15 -12.15
C ASP A 190 8.92 7.91 -11.36
N PHE A 191 7.69 7.44 -11.58
CA PHE A 191 7.13 6.30 -10.85
C PHE A 191 8.01 5.03 -10.87
N PRO A 192 8.57 4.59 -12.02
CA PRO A 192 9.53 3.48 -12.06
C PRO A 192 10.74 3.66 -11.14
N GLN A 193 11.37 4.83 -11.14
CA GLN A 193 12.51 5.10 -10.26
C GLN A 193 12.06 5.15 -8.78
N SER A 194 10.95 5.83 -8.50
CA SER A 194 10.46 6.04 -7.13
C SER A 194 10.02 4.75 -6.45
N ILE A 195 9.35 3.84 -7.15
CA ILE A 195 9.02 2.51 -6.59
C ILE A 195 10.27 1.69 -6.31
N GLN A 196 11.29 1.78 -7.19
CA GLN A 196 12.56 1.10 -6.97
C GLN A 196 13.27 1.65 -5.73
N GLU A 197 13.42 2.97 -5.62
CA GLU A 197 14.04 3.61 -4.44
C GLU A 197 13.27 3.29 -3.15
N ALA A 198 11.94 3.22 -3.21
CA ALA A 198 11.12 2.90 -2.03
C ALA A 198 11.27 1.45 -1.60
N ASN A 199 11.35 0.50 -2.53
CA ASN A 199 11.64 -0.90 -2.24
C ASN A 199 13.05 -1.08 -1.67
N ASP A 200 14.05 -0.43 -2.27
CA ASP A 200 15.44 -0.47 -1.80
C ASP A 200 15.55 0.08 -0.37
N LEU A 201 14.86 1.19 -0.07
CA LEU A 201 14.79 1.75 1.28
C LEU A 201 14.10 0.78 2.25
N SER A 202 12.97 0.20 1.86
CA SER A 202 12.23 -0.76 2.70
C SER A 202 13.08 -1.98 3.05
N GLN A 203 13.81 -2.53 2.06
CA GLN A 203 14.74 -3.65 2.27
C GLN A 203 15.91 -3.26 3.17
N GLN A 204 16.50 -2.07 2.96
CA GLN A 204 17.58 -1.56 3.82
C GLN A 204 17.12 -1.44 5.27
N LEU A 205 15.94 -0.84 5.51
CA LEU A 205 15.39 -0.72 6.85
C LEU A 205 15.09 -2.10 7.47
N ALA A 206 14.52 -3.03 6.69
CA ALA A 206 14.23 -4.40 7.12
C ALA A 206 15.50 -5.18 7.51
N SER A 207 16.65 -4.85 6.92
CA SER A 207 17.94 -5.47 7.26
C SER A 207 18.56 -4.96 8.56
N LEU A 208 18.04 -3.87 9.14
CA LEU A 208 18.58 -3.31 10.37
C LEU A 208 18.31 -4.25 11.55
N PRO A 209 19.33 -4.63 12.35
CA PRO A 209 19.11 -5.47 13.51
C PRO A 209 18.30 -4.71 14.57
N ALA A 210 17.37 -5.41 15.21
CA ALA A 210 16.65 -4.86 16.36
C ALA A 210 17.64 -4.46 17.45
N ASN A 211 17.43 -3.28 18.03
CA ASN A 211 18.13 -2.84 19.22
C ASN A 211 17.20 -2.44 20.37
N ARG A 212 15.90 -2.48 20.11
CA ARG A 212 14.83 -2.36 21.10
C ARG A 212 13.87 -3.52 20.95
N VAL A 213 13.28 -3.91 22.08
CA VAL A 213 12.19 -4.88 22.15
C VAL A 213 10.99 -4.19 22.78
N LEU A 214 9.82 -4.30 22.15
CA LEU A 214 8.54 -3.94 22.74
C LEU A 214 7.89 -5.19 23.33
N ASP A 215 7.89 -5.29 24.64
CA ASP A 215 7.25 -6.38 25.38
C ASP A 215 5.73 -6.17 25.49
N PRO A 216 4.94 -7.22 25.79
CA PRO A 216 3.53 -7.06 26.14
C PRO A 216 3.33 -6.05 27.29
N GLY A 217 2.30 -5.21 27.20
CA GLY A 217 2.09 -4.09 28.13
C GLY A 217 2.82 -2.80 27.72
N GLY A 218 3.52 -2.79 26.59
CA GLY A 218 4.22 -1.63 26.06
C GLY A 218 5.54 -1.31 26.76
N VAL A 219 6.18 -2.27 27.42
CA VAL A 219 7.49 -2.05 28.04
C VAL A 219 8.58 -2.14 26.96
N VAL A 220 9.43 -1.12 26.87
CA VAL A 220 10.57 -1.06 25.96
C VAL A 220 11.83 -1.47 26.69
N THR A 221 12.55 -2.43 26.13
CA THR A 221 13.82 -2.94 26.65
C THR A 221 14.93 -2.75 25.62
N ALA A 222 16.06 -2.14 26.04
CA ALA A 222 17.27 -2.09 25.23
C ALA A 222 17.97 -3.44 25.14
N LEU A 223 18.41 -3.79 23.93
CA LEU A 223 19.27 -4.94 23.69
C LEU A 223 20.74 -4.56 23.92
N ALA A 224 21.47 -5.45 24.60
CA ALA A 224 22.87 -5.22 24.93
C ALA A 224 23.72 -5.03 23.67
N GLY A 225 24.49 -3.94 23.62
CA GLY A 225 25.36 -3.62 22.48
C GLY A 225 24.65 -3.01 21.26
N GLY A 226 23.36 -2.69 21.35
CA GLY A 226 22.56 -2.18 20.24
C GLY A 226 22.39 -0.65 20.18
N ASP A 227 23.08 0.13 21.01
CA ASP A 227 22.88 1.59 21.00
C ASP A 227 23.48 2.22 19.73
N ASN A 228 22.61 2.54 18.77
CA ASN A 228 22.98 3.00 17.43
C ASN A 228 22.96 4.53 17.29
N GLY A 229 23.25 5.26 18.37
CA GLY A 229 23.46 6.72 18.30
C GLY A 229 22.21 7.48 17.86
N GLY A 230 21.05 7.15 18.45
CA GLY A 230 19.78 7.85 18.21
C GLY A 230 18.84 7.19 17.19
N ILE A 231 19.15 5.98 16.73
CA ILE A 231 18.24 5.15 15.92
C ILE A 231 17.81 3.94 16.75
N HIS A 232 16.51 3.74 16.89
CA HIS A 232 15.92 2.64 17.63
C HIS A 232 15.04 1.79 16.73
N VAL A 233 15.44 0.54 16.54
CA VAL A 233 14.81 -0.41 15.63
C VAL A 233 14.08 -1.47 16.43
N PHE A 234 12.78 -1.57 16.19
CA PHE A 234 11.89 -2.60 16.70
C PHE A 234 11.57 -3.57 15.57
N GLN A 235 11.89 -4.86 15.78
CA GLN A 235 11.52 -5.92 14.86
C GLN A 235 10.26 -6.62 15.38
N LEU A 236 9.10 -6.36 14.75
CA LEU A 236 7.83 -6.89 15.21
C LEU A 236 7.61 -8.34 14.78
N ASN A 237 7.01 -9.13 15.66
CA ASN A 237 6.62 -10.50 15.36
C ASN A 237 5.21 -10.56 14.78
N THR A 238 5.10 -10.27 13.48
CA THR A 238 3.82 -10.24 12.75
C THR A 238 3.63 -11.42 11.81
N CYS A 239 4.64 -12.28 11.64
CA CYS A 239 4.53 -13.48 10.83
C CYS A 239 3.71 -14.54 11.59
N GLY A 240 2.83 -15.22 10.87
CA GLY A 240 1.84 -16.11 11.48
C GLY A 240 2.45 -17.28 12.25
N THR A 241 2.96 -18.28 11.53
CA THR A 241 3.47 -19.54 12.13
C THR A 241 4.97 -19.53 12.42
N VAL A 242 5.70 -18.58 11.83
CA VAL A 242 7.14 -18.44 12.00
C VAL A 242 7.45 -17.21 12.81
N TYR A 243 8.49 -17.30 13.63
CA TYR A 243 8.96 -16.18 14.45
C TYR A 243 9.88 -15.29 13.63
N CYS A 244 9.48 -14.05 13.39
CA CYS A 244 10.23 -13.11 12.54
C CYS A 244 10.55 -11.78 13.22
N GLY A 245 10.30 -11.69 14.54
CA GLY A 245 10.66 -10.53 15.34
C GLY A 245 10.57 -10.80 16.83
N SER A 246 11.18 -9.94 17.61
CA SER A 246 11.20 -10.04 19.08
C SER A 246 10.18 -9.17 19.78
N SER A 247 9.65 -8.17 19.09
CA SER A 247 8.68 -7.21 19.64
C SER A 247 7.25 -7.67 19.41
N THR A 248 6.37 -7.43 20.39
CA THR A 248 4.97 -7.84 20.38
C THR A 248 4.09 -6.70 19.81
N PRO A 249 3.42 -6.91 18.66
CA PRO A 249 2.58 -5.87 18.01
C PRO A 249 1.15 -5.75 18.59
N ASP A 250 0.76 -6.67 19.48
CA ASP A 250 -0.63 -6.89 19.90
C ASP A 250 -1.38 -5.64 20.37
N GLU A 251 -0.82 -4.91 21.33
CA GLU A 251 -1.47 -3.74 21.91
C GLU A 251 -1.35 -2.52 20.99
N ILE A 252 -0.16 -2.28 20.45
CA ILE A 252 0.13 -1.10 19.63
C ILE A 252 -0.61 -1.13 18.30
N PHE A 253 -0.73 -2.27 17.62
CA PHE A 253 -1.34 -2.36 16.29
C PHE A 253 -2.66 -3.10 16.26
N PHE A 254 -2.80 -4.20 16.99
CA PHE A 254 -3.95 -5.10 16.81
C PHE A 254 -5.11 -4.84 17.76
N GLY A 255 -4.94 -3.96 18.75
CA GLY A 255 -5.97 -3.69 19.75
C GLY A 255 -6.23 -4.90 20.66
N ASN A 256 -5.27 -5.83 20.73
CA ASN A 256 -5.26 -6.96 21.65
C ASN A 256 -4.81 -6.45 23.04
N GLY A 257 -5.68 -5.69 23.70
CA GLY A 257 -5.36 -4.93 24.90
C GLY A 257 -5.51 -3.42 24.68
N ASN A 258 -5.11 -2.63 25.67
CA ASN A 258 -5.15 -1.17 25.57
C ASN A 258 -3.72 -0.64 25.45
N TRP A 259 -3.38 -0.10 24.29
CA TRP A 259 -2.14 0.67 24.16
C TRP A 259 -2.23 1.96 24.96
N ASN A 260 -1.33 2.11 25.93
CA ASN A 260 -1.22 3.30 26.78
C ASN A 260 0.10 4.05 26.55
N GLY A 261 0.79 3.76 25.45
CA GLY A 261 2.12 4.28 25.16
C GLY A 261 3.23 3.39 25.69
N PRO A 262 4.46 3.61 25.22
CA PRO A 262 5.62 2.86 25.65
C PRO A 262 6.04 3.28 27.07
N SER A 263 6.69 2.37 27.79
CA SER A 263 7.31 2.61 29.10
C SER A 263 8.68 1.93 29.17
N GLY A 264 9.47 2.14 30.22
CA GLY A 264 10.80 1.56 30.33
C GLY A 264 11.86 2.38 29.58
N ASP A 265 12.71 1.72 28.77
CA ASP A 265 13.78 2.36 28.00
C ASP A 265 13.25 2.98 26.69
N VAL A 266 12.28 3.86 26.83
CA VAL A 266 11.63 4.54 25.70
C VAL A 266 12.64 5.43 24.98
N PRO A 267 12.73 5.35 23.63
CA PRO A 267 13.50 6.29 22.81
C PRO A 267 13.26 7.75 23.19
N ALA A 268 14.31 8.56 23.18
CA ALA A 268 14.16 9.98 23.43
C ALA A 268 13.39 10.65 22.27
N TYR A 269 12.76 11.78 22.54
CA TYR A 269 12.00 12.52 21.53
C TYR A 269 12.86 12.98 20.34
N THR A 270 14.17 13.09 20.52
CA THR A 270 15.11 13.44 19.45
C THR A 270 15.51 12.26 18.58
N ASP A 271 15.20 11.05 18.98
CA ASP A 271 15.66 9.84 18.33
C ASP A 271 14.71 9.42 17.21
N THR A 272 15.22 8.68 16.24
CA THR A 272 14.40 8.03 15.22
C THR A 272 13.98 6.66 15.69
N VAL A 273 12.69 6.36 15.54
CA VAL A 273 12.12 5.06 15.80
C VAL A 273 11.74 4.40 14.48
N ILE A 274 12.17 3.16 14.28
CA ILE A 274 11.83 2.34 13.11
C ILE A 274 11.10 1.10 13.62
N PHE A 275 9.85 0.94 13.20
CA PHE A 275 9.10 -0.30 13.35
C PHE A 275 9.19 -1.08 12.05
N ASN A 276 9.97 -2.16 12.07
CA ASN A 276 10.00 -3.15 11.00
C ASN A 276 8.86 -4.14 11.23
N VAL A 277 7.94 -4.18 10.27
CA VAL A 277 6.70 -4.97 10.33
C VAL A 277 6.67 -5.95 9.16
N PRO A 278 7.25 -7.16 9.33
CA PRO A 278 7.21 -8.20 8.30
C PRO A 278 5.79 -8.74 8.11
N VAL A 279 5.29 -8.77 6.88
CA VAL A 279 3.95 -9.27 6.56
C VAL A 279 4.07 -10.40 5.55
N THR A 280 3.51 -11.56 5.87
CA THR A 280 3.56 -12.72 4.95
C THR A 280 2.91 -12.34 3.62
N THR A 281 3.57 -12.66 2.50
CA THR A 281 3.07 -12.33 1.16
C THR A 281 1.67 -12.89 0.91
N GLY A 282 0.82 -12.12 0.21
CA GLY A 282 -0.58 -12.44 -0.06
C GLY A 282 -1.51 -12.38 1.17
N SER A 283 -1.00 -12.03 2.35
CA SER A 283 -1.80 -11.94 3.57
C SER A 283 -2.32 -10.51 3.82
N THR A 284 -3.15 -10.37 4.86
CA THR A 284 -3.69 -9.09 5.30
C THR A 284 -3.30 -8.83 6.75
N ILE A 285 -2.68 -7.69 7.02
CA ILE A 285 -2.46 -7.17 8.37
C ILE A 285 -3.53 -6.12 8.68
N THR A 286 -4.23 -6.27 9.81
CA THR A 286 -5.27 -5.31 10.24
C THR A 286 -4.76 -4.48 11.42
N LEU A 287 -4.71 -3.16 11.26
CA LEU A 287 -4.35 -2.22 12.32
C LEU A 287 -5.64 -1.71 12.99
N SER A 288 -5.93 -2.15 14.21
CA SER A 288 -7.18 -1.88 14.92
C SER A 288 -7.01 -1.27 16.31
N SER A 289 -5.79 -0.93 16.70
CA SER A 289 -5.57 -0.23 17.98
C SER A 289 -6.20 1.17 17.98
N ASN A 290 -6.64 1.61 19.16
CA ASN A 290 -7.29 2.92 19.31
C ASN A 290 -6.32 4.08 19.16
N ALA A 291 -5.04 3.92 19.56
CA ALA A 291 -4.07 5.01 19.58
C ALA A 291 -2.65 4.55 19.21
N PRO A 292 -2.46 3.92 18.03
CA PRO A 292 -1.27 3.13 17.68
C PRO A 292 0.06 3.91 17.70
N THR A 293 0.03 5.24 17.65
CA THR A 293 1.23 6.10 17.63
C THR A 293 1.49 6.79 18.96
N PHE A 294 0.59 6.63 19.93
CA PHE A 294 0.68 7.35 21.20
C PHE A 294 1.98 7.02 21.93
N GLY A 295 2.74 8.08 22.26
CA GLY A 295 3.94 8.00 23.09
C GLY A 295 5.27 7.84 22.33
N PHE A 296 5.24 7.76 21.00
CA PHE A 296 6.43 7.93 20.16
C PHE A 296 6.41 9.30 19.47
N ASN A 297 7.58 9.82 19.07
CA ASN A 297 7.65 11.03 18.27
C ASN A 297 7.29 10.69 16.82
N ASN A 298 6.05 11.00 16.43
CA ASN A 298 5.55 10.79 15.08
C ASN A 298 6.40 11.48 14.00
N CYS A 299 6.99 12.65 14.26
CA CYS A 299 7.89 13.34 13.32
C CYS A 299 9.19 12.58 13.01
N LYS A 300 9.51 11.54 13.79
CA LYS A 300 10.72 10.72 13.68
C LYS A 300 10.41 9.22 13.73
N THR A 301 9.17 8.83 13.48
CA THR A 301 8.77 7.42 13.48
C THR A 301 8.53 6.94 12.06
N VAL A 302 9.15 5.81 11.73
CA VAL A 302 8.95 5.10 10.46
C VAL A 302 8.29 3.76 10.74
N TYR A 303 7.21 3.49 10.03
CA TYR A 303 6.55 2.20 9.98
C TYR A 303 6.89 1.54 8.65
N ASN A 304 7.89 0.66 8.65
CA ASN A 304 8.32 -0.08 7.48
C ASN A 304 7.57 -1.41 7.43
N PHE A 305 6.52 -1.48 6.62
CA PHE A 305 5.80 -2.72 6.34
C PHE A 305 6.37 -3.35 5.07
N TYR A 306 6.78 -4.61 5.15
CA TYR A 306 7.43 -5.26 4.01
C TYR A 306 7.03 -6.73 3.88
N PRO A 307 7.00 -7.26 2.64
CA PRO A 307 6.64 -8.64 2.39
C PRO A 307 7.72 -9.60 2.88
N VAL A 308 7.28 -10.72 3.46
CA VAL A 308 8.12 -11.87 3.76
C VAL A 308 7.53 -13.16 3.20
N ASP A 309 8.36 -14.15 2.95
CA ASP A 309 7.93 -15.49 2.56
C ASP A 309 7.35 -16.28 3.76
N GLU A 310 7.06 -17.57 3.55
CA GLU A 310 6.56 -18.46 4.60
C GLU A 310 7.57 -18.72 5.73
N ASN A 311 8.86 -18.47 5.50
CA ASN A 311 9.94 -18.61 6.47
C ASN A 311 10.23 -17.31 7.24
N GLY A 312 9.56 -16.20 6.88
CA GLY A 312 9.80 -14.90 7.47
C GLY A 312 10.99 -14.15 6.85
N ASP A 313 11.52 -14.64 5.73
CA ASP A 313 12.59 -13.99 4.99
C ASP A 313 12.02 -12.91 4.07
N PHE A 314 12.73 -11.77 3.93
CA PHE A 314 12.31 -10.67 3.06
C PHE A 314 12.05 -11.17 1.63
N TYR A 315 10.88 -10.85 1.07
CA TYR A 315 10.46 -11.33 -0.23
C TYR A 315 10.22 -10.18 -1.22
N PRO A 316 11.21 -9.77 -2.03
CA PRO A 316 11.16 -8.53 -2.81
C PRO A 316 9.97 -8.39 -3.74
N ASP A 317 9.54 -9.50 -4.34
CA ASP A 317 8.44 -9.53 -5.29
C ASP A 317 7.07 -9.75 -4.62
N GLY A 318 7.04 -9.96 -3.31
CA GLY A 318 5.80 -10.16 -2.56
C GLY A 318 4.94 -8.90 -2.52
N ASP A 319 3.66 -9.10 -2.27
CA ASP A 319 2.68 -8.07 -1.95
C ASP A 319 1.88 -8.49 -0.72
N PHE A 320 1.15 -7.56 -0.12
CA PHE A 320 0.27 -7.83 1.00
C PHE A 320 -0.77 -6.73 1.13
N THR A 321 -1.74 -6.89 2.02
CA THR A 321 -2.76 -5.88 2.29
C THR A 321 -2.61 -5.30 3.70
N ILE A 322 -2.73 -3.97 3.83
CA ILE A 322 -2.89 -3.30 5.12
C ILE A 322 -4.33 -2.83 5.23
N GLU A 323 -5.08 -3.34 6.22
CA GLU A 323 -6.38 -2.78 6.60
C GLU A 323 -6.23 -1.86 7.81
N ARG A 324 -6.35 -0.54 7.61
CA ARG A 324 -6.30 0.41 8.73
C ARG A 324 -7.71 0.65 9.28
N LYS A 325 -7.93 0.29 10.54
CA LYS A 325 -9.19 0.42 11.30
C LYS A 325 -8.95 1.03 12.68
N THR A 326 -7.97 1.93 12.78
CA THR A 326 -7.52 2.50 14.05
C THR A 326 -8.54 3.50 14.60
N GLY A 327 -8.56 3.67 15.92
CA GLY A 327 -9.47 4.62 16.58
C GLY A 327 -9.04 6.09 16.44
N SER A 328 -7.73 6.34 16.32
CA SER A 328 -7.11 7.65 16.13
C SER A 328 -6.22 7.66 14.89
N GLN A 329 -5.52 8.78 14.69
CA GLN A 329 -4.53 8.91 13.63
C GLN A 329 -3.41 7.85 13.75
N PHE A 330 -2.94 7.37 12.61
CA PHE A 330 -1.72 6.58 12.43
C PHE A 330 -0.64 7.52 11.88
N GLU A 331 0.09 8.15 12.80
CA GLU A 331 0.98 9.30 12.55
C GLU A 331 2.45 8.89 12.33
N GLY A 332 3.05 9.33 11.22
CA GLY A 332 4.47 9.12 10.91
C GLY A 332 4.71 8.87 9.43
N LEU A 333 5.88 8.33 9.09
CA LEU A 333 6.13 7.82 7.75
C LEU A 333 5.69 6.36 7.67
N VAL A 334 4.68 6.07 6.86
CA VAL A 334 4.28 4.70 6.51
C VAL A 334 4.97 4.33 5.20
N LEU A 335 5.99 3.49 5.28
CA LEU A 335 6.71 2.97 4.12
C LEU A 335 6.22 1.54 3.85
N ALA A 336 5.37 1.39 2.83
CA ALA A 336 4.79 0.10 2.46
C ALA A 336 4.64 -0.02 0.93
N PRO A 337 5.73 0.10 0.14
CA PRO A 337 5.67 0.20 -1.34
C PRO A 337 5.05 -1.02 -2.03
N ARG A 338 4.91 -2.14 -1.32
CA ARG A 338 4.30 -3.40 -1.79
C ARG A 338 2.92 -3.69 -1.18
N ALA A 339 2.35 -2.75 -0.43
CA ALA A 339 1.08 -2.94 0.26
C ALA A 339 -0.11 -2.37 -0.49
N HIS A 340 -1.15 -3.17 -0.66
CA HIS A 340 -2.50 -2.70 -0.96
C HIS A 340 -3.08 -2.05 0.30
N ILE A 341 -3.24 -0.72 0.32
CA ILE A 341 -3.73 0.01 1.49
C ILE A 341 -5.24 0.11 1.42
N ARG A 342 -5.90 -0.45 2.43
CA ARG A 342 -7.37 -0.40 2.59
C ARG A 342 -7.72 0.40 3.83
N ASP A 343 -8.21 1.60 3.63
CA ASP A 343 -8.43 2.57 4.69
C ASP A 343 -9.85 2.54 5.25
N GLY A 344 -9.97 2.53 6.58
CA GLY A 344 -11.23 2.48 7.31
C GLY A 344 -11.95 3.83 7.37
N ASN A 345 -13.09 3.85 8.07
CA ASN A 345 -13.93 5.04 8.20
C ASN A 345 -13.72 5.83 9.51
N THR A 346 -12.75 5.41 10.33
CA THR A 346 -12.35 6.07 11.58
C THR A 346 -10.85 6.04 11.71
N GLY A 347 -10.27 7.01 12.41
CA GLY A 347 -8.82 7.24 12.38
C GLY A 347 -8.38 7.66 10.97
N ASN A 348 -7.18 8.21 10.85
CA ASN A 348 -6.65 8.71 9.58
C ASN A 348 -5.18 8.33 9.51
N PHE A 349 -4.61 8.15 8.33
CA PHE A 349 -3.16 8.31 8.25
C PHE A 349 -2.78 9.78 8.44
N ALA A 350 -1.62 10.05 9.03
CA ALA A 350 -1.10 11.41 9.19
C ALA A 350 0.42 11.46 8.99
N GLY A 351 0.92 12.32 8.11
CA GLY A 351 2.32 12.36 7.71
C GLY A 351 2.48 12.01 6.22
N THR A 352 3.34 11.04 5.90
CA THR A 352 3.49 10.53 4.53
C THR A 352 3.15 9.04 4.49
N VAL A 353 2.34 8.64 3.53
CA VAL A 353 1.99 7.23 3.27
C VAL A 353 2.47 6.83 1.89
N ILE A 354 3.26 5.76 1.84
CA ILE A 354 3.72 5.13 0.61
C ILE A 354 3.10 3.73 0.53
N GLY A 355 2.35 3.47 -0.53
CA GLY A 355 1.65 2.20 -0.77
C GLY A 355 1.82 1.71 -2.21
N LEU A 356 1.46 0.45 -2.44
CA LEU A 356 1.25 -0.04 -3.80
C LEU A 356 -0.01 0.62 -4.37
N ASP A 357 -1.15 0.50 -3.70
CA ASP A 357 -2.39 1.20 -4.07
C ASP A 357 -3.17 1.62 -2.81
N TYR A 358 -4.20 2.42 -3.01
CA TYR A 358 -5.05 2.92 -1.94
C TYR A 358 -6.52 2.79 -2.28
N ASN A 359 -7.29 2.28 -1.31
CA ASN A 359 -8.73 2.16 -1.42
C ASN A 359 -9.42 2.32 -0.07
N TRP A 360 -10.65 2.81 -0.04
CA TRP A 360 -11.48 2.70 1.17
C TRP A 360 -12.04 1.29 1.37
N LEU A 361 -12.04 0.83 2.62
CA LEU A 361 -12.72 -0.39 3.03
C LEU A 361 -14.23 -0.31 2.76
N ASP A 362 -14.82 0.84 3.03
CA ASP A 362 -16.22 1.17 2.74
C ASP A 362 -16.27 2.38 1.80
N GLN A 363 -16.65 2.16 0.54
CA GLN A 363 -16.77 3.24 -0.44
C GLN A 363 -17.81 4.31 -0.04
N SER A 364 -18.78 3.96 0.81
CA SER A 364 -19.79 4.91 1.27
C SER A 364 -19.38 5.72 2.50
N ALA A 365 -18.23 5.42 3.10
CA ALA A 365 -17.74 6.08 4.31
C ALA A 365 -16.22 5.95 4.41
N GLY A 366 -15.50 6.97 3.95
CA GLY A 366 -14.06 7.07 4.11
C GLY A 366 -13.61 8.12 5.10
N VAL A 367 -12.30 8.33 5.14
CA VAL A 367 -11.61 9.34 5.95
C VAL A 367 -10.60 10.12 5.12
N GLU A 368 -10.18 11.24 5.68
CA GLU A 368 -9.12 12.09 5.15
C GLU A 368 -7.74 11.42 5.33
N ILE A 369 -6.77 11.78 4.47
CA ILE A 369 -5.35 11.50 4.71
C ILE A 369 -4.70 12.81 5.16
N HIS A 370 -4.17 12.84 6.37
CA HIS A 370 -3.59 14.03 6.97
C HIS A 370 -2.11 14.20 6.59
N ASP A 371 -1.67 15.44 6.47
CA ASP A 371 -0.27 15.79 6.21
C ASP A 371 0.56 15.80 7.50
N TRP A 372 1.85 16.14 7.36
CA TRP A 372 2.75 16.28 8.51
C TRP A 372 2.35 17.39 9.47
N ALA A 373 1.70 18.47 9.02
CA ALA A 373 1.26 19.54 9.91
C ALA A 373 0.13 19.07 10.83
N ALA A 374 -0.82 18.31 10.30
CA ALA A 374 -1.88 17.66 11.06
C ALA A 374 -1.38 16.53 11.98
N ALA A 375 -0.25 15.89 11.64
CA ALA A 375 0.50 15.03 12.55
C ALA A 375 1.27 15.81 13.64
N GLY A 376 1.22 17.15 13.68
CA GLY A 376 1.98 17.94 14.66
C GLY A 376 3.45 18.17 14.29
N CYS A 377 3.81 17.94 13.04
CA CYS A 377 5.16 18.06 12.46
C CYS A 377 5.22 19.05 11.29
N PRO A 378 4.77 20.32 11.44
CA PRO A 378 4.64 21.25 10.31
C PRO A 378 5.98 21.64 9.65
N ASN A 379 7.11 21.29 10.26
CA ASN A 379 8.45 21.55 9.72
C ASN A 379 9.19 20.24 9.37
N PHE A 380 8.45 19.17 9.06
CA PHE A 380 9.07 17.92 8.64
C PHE A 380 9.83 18.12 7.32
N ASN A 381 11.12 17.79 7.33
CA ASN A 381 12.03 17.96 6.19
C ASN A 381 12.58 16.62 5.68
N GLY A 382 11.84 15.51 5.82
CA GLY A 382 12.20 14.24 5.17
C GLY A 382 13.28 13.42 5.89
N CYS A 383 13.48 13.66 7.19
CA CYS A 383 14.63 13.11 7.87
C CYS A 383 14.47 11.65 8.30
N LEU A 384 14.96 10.72 7.47
CA LEU A 384 15.24 9.34 7.88
C LEU A 384 16.75 9.16 8.17
N PRO A 385 17.11 8.46 9.26
CA PRO A 385 18.49 8.39 9.68
C PRO A 385 19.31 7.49 8.76
N LYS A 386 20.54 7.94 8.43
CA LYS A 386 21.59 7.04 7.93
C LYS A 386 21.88 6.02 9.01
N GLY A 387 21.36 4.80 8.85
CA GLY A 387 21.97 3.67 9.53
C GLY A 387 23.42 3.60 9.07
N LYS A 388 24.36 3.73 10.00
CA LYS A 388 25.70 3.17 9.79
C LYS A 388 25.48 1.66 9.76
N VAL A 389 24.99 1.13 8.63
CA VAL A 389 24.82 -0.32 8.46
C VAL A 389 26.22 -0.85 8.71
N PRO A 390 26.46 -1.66 9.76
CA PRO A 390 27.75 -2.28 9.91
C PRO A 390 27.93 -3.09 8.64
N THR A 391 28.85 -2.66 7.77
CA THR A 391 29.28 -3.47 6.63
C THR A 391 29.55 -4.84 7.21
N PRO A 392 28.87 -5.91 6.77
CA PRO A 392 29.16 -7.24 7.26
C PRO A 392 30.65 -7.42 7.08
N THR A 393 31.38 -7.37 8.19
CA THR A 393 32.81 -7.57 8.14
C THR A 393 32.90 -9.03 7.81
N ASP A 394 33.32 -9.30 6.57
CA ASP A 394 33.60 -10.63 6.05
C ASP A 394 34.78 -11.19 6.87
N SER A 395 34.51 -11.52 8.12
CA SER A 395 35.38 -12.26 9.02
C SER A 395 34.98 -13.72 8.95
N ALA A 396 34.85 -14.23 7.73
CA ALA A 396 35.32 -15.57 7.43
C ALA A 396 36.85 -15.56 7.58
N THR A 397 37.32 -15.54 8.84
CA THR A 397 38.68 -16.00 9.11
C THR A 397 38.62 -17.50 8.89
N GLU A 398 39.08 -17.97 7.72
CA GLU A 398 39.41 -19.38 7.54
C GLU A 398 40.22 -19.83 8.77
N PRO A 399 39.86 -20.93 9.45
CA PRO A 399 40.72 -21.48 10.46
C PRO A 399 42.02 -21.92 9.78
N THR A 400 43.05 -21.07 9.85
CA THR A 400 44.41 -21.46 9.51
C THR A 400 44.85 -22.45 10.59
N ALA A 401 44.63 -23.74 10.34
CA ALA A 401 45.17 -24.81 11.15
C ALA A 401 46.69 -24.73 11.09
N THR A 402 47.27 -24.02 12.06
CA THR A 402 48.71 -24.00 12.27
C THR A 402 49.04 -25.27 13.03
N ASN A 403 49.39 -26.33 12.29
CA ASN A 403 49.95 -27.55 12.87
C ASN A 403 51.25 -27.18 13.59
N THR A 404 51.16 -27.05 14.92
CA THR A 404 52.32 -26.94 15.78
C THR A 404 52.59 -28.35 16.30
N ASP A 405 53.60 -29.02 15.74
CA ASP A 405 54.13 -30.28 16.26
C ASP A 405 54.83 -30.02 17.60
N SER A 406 54.05 -29.99 18.68
CA SER A 406 54.56 -30.12 20.04
C SER A 406 54.64 -31.60 20.41
N VAL A 407 55.78 -32.21 20.10
CA VAL A 407 56.21 -33.50 20.66
C VAL A 407 56.29 -33.35 22.18
N THR A 408 55.34 -33.95 22.88
CA THR A 408 55.41 -34.14 24.34
C THR A 408 55.39 -35.65 24.59
N GLU A 409 56.50 -36.18 25.11
CA GLU A 409 56.59 -37.57 25.54
C GLU A 409 55.59 -37.85 26.68
N PRO A 410 54.71 -38.85 26.57
CA PRO A 410 53.91 -39.29 27.71
C PRO A 410 54.72 -40.30 28.55
N THR A 411 54.96 -39.93 29.81
CA THR A 411 55.41 -40.84 30.85
C THR A 411 54.26 -41.80 31.21
N ALA A 412 54.42 -43.08 30.89
CA ALA A 412 53.43 -44.11 31.21
C ALA A 412 53.43 -44.40 32.72
N THR A 413 52.26 -44.23 33.36
CA THR A 413 51.99 -44.81 34.68
C THR A 413 50.92 -45.88 34.48
N ASN A 414 51.30 -47.14 34.65
CA ASN A 414 50.40 -48.29 34.59
C ASN A 414 49.46 -48.27 35.79
N THR A 415 48.16 -48.41 35.56
CA THR A 415 47.21 -48.86 36.57
C THR A 415 46.21 -49.79 35.88
N ASP A 416 46.36 -51.08 36.15
CA ASP A 416 45.43 -52.14 35.77
C ASP A 416 44.06 -51.90 36.40
N SER A 417 43.00 -51.96 35.59
CA SER A 417 41.63 -52.18 36.05
C SER A 417 40.91 -53.03 35.02
N VAL A 418 40.79 -54.31 35.34
CA VAL A 418 40.01 -55.32 34.61
C VAL A 418 38.53 -55.11 34.92
N THR A 419 37.69 -54.92 33.91
CA THR A 419 36.26 -55.24 33.99
C THR A 419 35.72 -55.61 32.61
N GLU A 420 34.97 -56.71 32.56
CA GLU A 420 34.49 -57.45 31.38
C GLU A 420 33.53 -56.66 30.47
N PRO A 421 33.50 -56.95 29.14
CA PRO A 421 32.46 -56.45 28.26
C PRO A 421 31.24 -57.39 28.24
N THR A 422 30.05 -56.81 28.47
CA THR A 422 28.77 -57.50 28.22
C THR A 422 28.32 -57.15 26.80
N ALA A 423 28.24 -58.15 25.93
CA ALA A 423 27.78 -57.99 24.55
C ALA A 423 26.24 -57.86 24.51
N THR A 424 25.74 -56.86 23.78
CA THR A 424 24.33 -56.82 23.36
C THR A 424 24.31 -56.64 21.84
N ASN A 425 24.00 -57.72 21.13
CA ASN A 425 23.71 -57.67 19.70
C ASN A 425 22.26 -57.20 19.51
N THR A 426 22.05 -56.18 18.69
CA THR A 426 20.73 -55.85 18.15
C THR A 426 20.91 -55.59 16.66
N ASP A 427 20.55 -56.59 15.86
CA ASP A 427 20.43 -56.47 14.41
C ASP A 427 19.15 -55.69 14.07
N SER A 428 19.30 -54.52 13.47
CA SER A 428 18.22 -53.80 12.79
C SER A 428 18.53 -53.76 11.30
N VAL A 429 17.90 -54.67 10.56
CA VAL A 429 17.85 -54.70 9.10
C VAL A 429 17.05 -53.50 8.62
N THR A 430 17.66 -52.66 7.78
CA THR A 430 16.96 -51.57 7.07
C THR A 430 17.02 -51.90 5.57
N GLU A 431 15.87 -52.15 4.96
CA GLU A 431 15.72 -52.26 3.50
C GLU A 431 15.79 -50.86 2.86
N PRO A 432 16.41 -50.70 1.68
CA PRO A 432 16.36 -49.45 0.94
C PRO A 432 15.04 -49.33 0.17
N THR A 433 14.20 -48.35 0.51
CA THR A 433 13.07 -47.94 -0.32
C THR A 433 13.59 -47.02 -1.42
N ALA A 434 13.55 -47.47 -2.67
CA ALA A 434 13.83 -46.64 -3.84
C ALA A 434 12.58 -45.84 -4.21
N THR A 435 12.65 -44.51 -4.09
CA THR A 435 11.60 -43.61 -4.58
C THR A 435 11.91 -43.26 -6.04
N ASN A 436 11.09 -43.78 -6.96
CA ASN A 436 11.09 -43.35 -8.36
C ASN A 436 10.46 -41.96 -8.43
N THR A 437 11.24 -40.97 -8.85
CA THR A 437 10.76 -39.64 -9.22
C THR A 437 10.22 -39.69 -10.65
N GLU A 438 8.91 -39.55 -10.82
CA GLU A 438 8.31 -39.26 -12.14
C GLU A 438 8.63 -37.81 -12.56
N PRO A 439 8.84 -37.55 -13.86
CA PRO A 439 9.08 -36.21 -14.36
C PRO A 439 7.78 -35.39 -14.34
N SER A 440 7.83 -34.22 -13.71
CA SER A 440 6.76 -33.23 -13.73
C SER A 440 6.50 -32.74 -15.16
N GLU A 441 5.23 -32.80 -15.58
CA GLU A 441 4.75 -32.25 -16.85
C GLU A 441 4.98 -30.74 -16.93
N PRO A 442 5.26 -30.18 -18.13
CA PRO A 442 5.40 -28.74 -18.30
C PRO A 442 4.03 -28.05 -18.17
N THR A 443 3.95 -27.11 -17.23
CA THR A 443 2.85 -26.15 -17.10
C THR A 443 2.88 -25.14 -18.25
N GLY A 444 2.18 -25.45 -19.34
CA GLY A 444 1.90 -24.50 -20.41
C GLY A 444 0.86 -23.47 -19.97
N THR A 445 1.16 -22.18 -20.14
CA THR A 445 0.19 -21.10 -19.94
C THR A 445 -0.74 -21.02 -21.17
N LEU A 446 -2.04 -21.17 -20.95
CA LEU A 446 -3.06 -21.10 -21.99
C LEU A 446 -3.47 -19.63 -22.23
N TYR A 447 -3.19 -19.10 -23.41
CA TYR A 447 -3.73 -17.81 -23.84
C TYR A 447 -5.04 -18.05 -24.59
N ILE A 448 -6.16 -17.54 -24.06
CA ILE A 448 -7.45 -17.51 -24.75
C ILE A 448 -7.52 -16.18 -25.50
N VAL A 449 -7.41 -16.23 -26.83
CA VAL A 449 -7.73 -15.08 -27.68
C VAL A 449 -9.19 -15.21 -28.10
N ALA A 450 -10.05 -14.35 -27.54
CA ALA A 450 -11.41 -14.21 -28.02
C ALA A 450 -11.41 -13.28 -29.25
N GLU A 451 -11.66 -13.83 -30.44
CA GLU A 451 -11.98 -13.02 -31.61
C GLU A 451 -13.44 -12.56 -31.51
N GLU A 452 -13.66 -11.26 -31.26
CA GLU A 452 -14.96 -10.64 -31.48
C GLU A 452 -15.26 -10.57 -32.98
N LYS A 453 -16.21 -11.40 -33.45
CA LYS A 453 -16.81 -11.19 -34.77
C LYS A 453 -17.70 -9.96 -34.74
N GLU A 454 -17.24 -8.88 -35.37
CA GLU A 454 -18.09 -7.72 -35.70
C GLU A 454 -19.30 -8.16 -36.53
N TRP A 455 -20.49 -8.05 -35.95
CA TRP A 455 -21.74 -8.18 -36.69
C TRP A 455 -22.00 -6.89 -37.46
N GLY A 456 -21.60 -6.87 -38.74
CA GLY A 456 -21.93 -5.80 -39.67
C GLY A 456 -23.45 -5.62 -39.80
N HIS A 457 -23.96 -4.51 -39.27
CA HIS A 457 -25.36 -4.10 -39.46
C HIS A 457 -25.63 -3.75 -40.93
N TYR A 458 -26.21 -4.68 -41.67
CA TYR A 458 -26.68 -4.47 -43.04
C TYR A 458 -27.92 -3.55 -43.05
N LYS A 459 -27.74 -2.26 -43.38
CA LYS A 459 -28.86 -1.34 -43.67
C LYS A 459 -29.51 -1.68 -45.01
N GLY A 460 -30.51 -2.55 -44.98
CA GLY A 460 -31.40 -2.79 -46.10
C GLY A 460 -32.25 -1.54 -46.42
N LYS A 461 -32.08 -1.01 -47.64
CA LYS A 461 -32.94 0.05 -48.21
C LYS A 461 -34.34 -0.51 -48.50
N GLY A 462 -35.24 -0.40 -47.52
CA GLY A 462 -36.68 -0.63 -47.70
C GLY A 462 -37.38 0.60 -48.29
N LYS A 463 -37.74 0.55 -49.58
CA LYS A 463 -38.66 1.50 -50.23
C LYS A 463 -40.09 1.20 -49.77
N GLY A 464 -40.60 1.97 -48.80
CA GLY A 464 -41.99 1.94 -48.34
C GLY A 464 -42.81 3.11 -48.88
N LYS A 465 -43.93 2.80 -49.55
CA LYS A 465 -44.82 3.72 -50.26
C LYS A 465 -45.67 4.60 -49.33
N LYS A 466 -45.96 5.81 -49.81
CA LYS A 466 -46.93 6.79 -49.27
C LYS A 466 -48.38 6.25 -49.26
N GLN A 467 -49.05 6.40 -48.12
CA GLN A 467 -50.48 6.67 -47.94
C GLN A 467 -50.55 7.56 -46.69
N GLY A 468 -51.11 8.77 -46.62
CA GLY A 468 -52.21 9.34 -47.38
C GLY A 468 -53.48 9.35 -46.53
N HIS A 469 -53.53 10.11 -45.42
CA HIS A 469 -54.79 10.41 -44.74
C HIS A 469 -54.91 11.88 -44.30
N LYS A 470 -56.09 12.42 -44.61
CA LYS A 470 -56.57 13.81 -44.53
C LYS A 470 -57.53 13.93 -43.34
N GLY A 471 -57.54 15.10 -42.72
CA GLY A 471 -58.68 15.69 -42.00
C GLY A 471 -58.74 15.40 -40.50
N SER A 472 -59.30 16.24 -39.63
CA SER A 472 -59.87 17.60 -39.77
C SER A 472 -60.15 18.16 -38.35
N LYS A 473 -60.38 19.47 -38.27
CA LYS A 473 -61.08 20.26 -37.21
C LYS A 473 -60.23 20.63 -35.98
N ASP A 474 -59.89 21.90 -35.81
CA ASP A 474 -60.74 23.03 -35.37
C ASP A 474 -61.32 22.83 -33.97
N HIS A 475 -60.76 23.53 -32.97
CA HIS A 475 -61.55 24.18 -31.92
C HIS A 475 -60.87 25.45 -31.41
N LYS A 476 -61.71 26.46 -31.23
CA LYS A 476 -61.44 27.88 -30.94
C LYS A 476 -61.24 28.16 -29.45
N LYS A 477 -60.38 29.15 -29.18
CA LYS A 477 -60.53 30.33 -28.29
C LYS A 477 -61.40 30.23 -27.03
N HIS A 478 -60.78 30.48 -25.88
CA HIS A 478 -61.10 31.49 -24.84
C HIS A 478 -59.77 31.71 -24.07
N GLY A 479 -59.20 32.88 -23.77
CA GLY A 479 -59.64 34.27 -23.79
C GLY A 479 -60.00 34.74 -22.39
N TRP A 480 -59.03 35.11 -21.53
CA TRP A 480 -59.20 36.05 -20.39
C TRP A 480 -57.88 36.80 -20.09
N LYS A 481 -58.04 38.09 -19.77
CA LYS A 481 -57.05 39.13 -19.47
C LYS A 481 -57.11 39.49 -17.97
N GLU A 482 -56.18 40.36 -17.57
CA GLU A 482 -56.03 41.14 -16.31
C GLU A 482 -54.97 40.52 -15.37
N GLY A 483 -54.01 41.24 -14.78
CA GLY A 483 -53.73 42.67 -14.68
C GLY A 483 -52.75 42.88 -13.49
N HIS A 484 -52.18 44.09 -13.35
CA HIS A 484 -51.23 44.61 -12.31
C HIS A 484 -49.73 44.38 -12.60
N LYS A 485 -48.90 45.39 -12.95
CA LYS A 485 -48.45 46.68 -12.33
C LYS A 485 -47.54 46.56 -11.08
N HIS A 486 -46.31 47.04 -11.28
CA HIS A 486 -45.41 47.79 -10.38
C HIS A 486 -44.99 47.17 -9.02
N GLU A 487 -43.69 47.02 -8.76
CA GLU A 487 -42.84 48.05 -8.11
C GLU A 487 -41.36 47.61 -8.05
N ASP A 488 -40.48 48.60 -8.18
CA ASP A 488 -39.06 48.57 -7.87
C ASP A 488 -38.80 48.34 -6.37
N LYS A 489 -37.67 47.71 -6.02
CA LYS A 489 -36.75 48.23 -5.00
C LYS A 489 -35.45 47.41 -4.91
N LYS A 490 -34.35 48.15 -5.05
CA LYS A 490 -33.02 47.83 -4.53
C LYS A 490 -33.03 47.83 -3.01
N TRP A 491 -32.16 47.02 -2.41
CA TRP A 491 -31.26 47.41 -1.33
C TRP A 491 -29.85 46.99 -1.72
#